data_AF-A0A0D2KMB2-F1
#
_entry.id   AF-A0A0D2KMB2-F1
#
_cell.length_a   1.000
_cell.length_b   1.000
_cell.length_c   1.000
_cell.angle_alpha   90.00
_cell.angle_beta   90.00
_cell.angle_gamma   90.00
#
_symmetry.space_group_name_H-M   'P 1'
#
loop_
_entity.id
_entity.type
_entity.pdbx_description
1 polymer ?
#
loop_
_entity_poly.entity_id
_entity_poly.type
_entity_poly.pdbx_seq_one_letter_code
_entity_poly.pdbx_strand_id
1 'polypeptide(L)'
;MFGRLLEDLVPQGDQGEAEWAKFKAGLGRVDGWYAKSDGPFLLGSAPSWADFVVASHVILWRNVWGQEIKQWKDISSWHGGRWDALLEHLKDYQQVV
;
A
#
# COMPACT_ATOMS: atom_id res chain seq x y z
N MET A 1 0.68 -25.59 -1.81
CA MET A 1 0.75 -24.57 -0.75
C MET A 1 -0.68 -24.30 -0.30
N PHE A 2 -0.93 -24.44 1.00
CA PHE A 2 -2.24 -24.42 1.67
C PHE A 2 -3.21 -25.54 1.22
N GLY A 3 -3.32 -26.63 2.00
CA GLY A 3 -4.27 -27.73 1.75
C GLY A 3 -5.73 -27.35 2.03
N ARG A 4 -6.15 -26.14 1.63
CA ARG A 4 -7.48 -25.55 1.81
C ARG A 4 -7.88 -24.79 0.54
N LEU A 5 -9.18 -24.56 0.36
CA LEU A 5 -9.68 -23.74 -0.74
C LEU A 5 -9.26 -22.27 -0.54
N LEU A 6 -9.11 -21.51 -1.63
CA LEU A 6 -8.70 -20.11 -1.57
C LEU A 6 -9.73 -19.25 -0.82
N GLU A 7 -11.00 -19.60 -0.97
CA GLU A 7 -12.14 -18.99 -0.30
C GLU A 7 -12.03 -19.13 1.23
N ASP A 8 -11.48 -20.24 1.72
CA ASP A 8 -11.27 -20.51 3.14
C ASP A 8 -10.06 -19.76 3.73
N LEU A 9 -9.26 -19.09 2.89
CA LEU A 9 -8.08 -18.35 3.32
C LEU A 9 -8.39 -16.89 3.67
N VAL A 10 -9.56 -16.37 3.27
CA VAL A 10 -9.95 -14.99 3.55
C VAL A 10 -10.29 -14.86 5.04
N PRO A 11 -9.51 -14.09 5.83
CA PRO A 11 -9.79 -13.92 7.26
C PRO A 11 -11.14 -13.21 7.47
N GLN A 12 -11.94 -13.71 8.40
CA GLN A 12 -13.27 -13.18 8.73
C GLN A 12 -13.33 -12.68 10.17
N GLY A 13 -14.29 -11.80 10.47
CA GLY A 13 -14.52 -11.26 11.81
C GLY A 13 -13.26 -10.69 12.46
N ASP A 14 -13.07 -10.98 13.74
CA ASP A 14 -11.93 -10.52 14.56
C ASP A 14 -10.56 -10.83 13.93
N GLN A 15 -10.44 -11.97 13.24
CA GLN A 15 -9.19 -12.32 12.56
C GLN A 15 -8.92 -11.37 11.40
N GLY A 16 -9.95 -11.01 10.63
CA GLY A 16 -9.84 -10.03 9.55
C GLY A 16 -9.44 -8.66 10.05
N GLU A 17 -10.04 -8.20 11.15
CA GLU A 17 -9.68 -6.93 11.79
C GLU A 17 -8.23 -6.94 12.29
N ALA A 18 -7.78 -8.04 12.91
CA ALA A 18 -6.42 -8.20 13.39
C ALA A 18 -5.39 -8.20 12.24
N GLU A 19 -5.66 -8.90 11.14
CA GLU A 19 -4.78 -8.88 9.96
C GLU A 19 -4.77 -7.51 9.27
N TRP A 20 -5.91 -6.82 9.22
CA TRP A 20 -5.99 -5.45 8.68
C TRP A 20 -5.17 -4.46 9.52
N ALA A 21 -5.25 -4.56 10.85
CA ALA A 21 -4.44 -3.75 11.76
C ALA A 21 -2.94 -4.04 11.61
N LYS A 22 -2.55 -5.32 11.44
CA LYS A 22 -1.16 -5.70 11.15
C LYS A 22 -0.67 -5.12 9.82
N PHE A 23 -1.53 -5.15 8.79
CA PHE A 23 -1.20 -4.57 7.49
C PHE A 23 -0.96 -3.06 7.59
N LYS A 24 -1.88 -2.32 8.24
CA LYS A 24 -1.70 -0.90 8.56
C LYS A 24 -0.40 -0.64 9.31
N ALA A 25 -0.11 -1.42 10.35
CA ALA A 25 1.11 -1.27 11.14
C ALA A 25 2.38 -1.56 10.32
N GLY A 26 2.35 -2.54 9.42
CA GLY A 26 3.43 -2.84 8.49
C GLY A 26 3.73 -1.66 7.57
N LEU A 27 2.69 -1.09 6.97
CA LEU A 27 2.78 0.14 6.19
C LEU A 27 3.32 1.30 7.04
N GLY A 28 2.89 1.44 8.30
CA GLY A 28 3.41 2.46 9.21
C GLY A 28 4.92 2.35 9.49
N ARG A 29 5.50 1.15 9.44
CA ARG A 29 6.97 0.99 9.53
C ARG A 29 7.67 1.50 8.27
N VAL A 30 7.08 1.24 7.10
CA VAL A 30 7.59 1.74 5.80
C VAL A 30 7.48 3.26 5.76
N ASP A 31 6.36 3.81 6.25
CA ASP A 31 6.19 5.26 6.43
C ASP A 31 7.32 5.85 7.29
N GLY A 32 7.69 5.18 8.39
CA GLY A 32 8.84 5.58 9.21
C GLY A 32 10.19 5.61 8.47
N TRP A 33 10.34 4.92 7.33
CA TRP A 33 11.54 5.03 6.48
C TRP A 33 11.50 6.28 5.61
N TYR A 34 10.37 6.52 4.93
CA TYR A 34 10.15 7.73 4.12
C TYR A 34 10.22 9.01 4.99
N ALA A 35 9.80 8.96 6.25
CA ALA A 35 9.87 10.09 7.17
C ALA A 35 11.31 10.54 7.51
N LYS A 36 12.32 9.73 7.18
CA LYS A 36 13.75 10.05 7.35
C LYS A 36 14.37 10.66 6.09
N SER A 37 13.61 10.77 5.01
CA SER A 37 14.05 11.38 3.77
C SER A 37 13.75 12.87 3.76
N ASP A 38 14.61 13.65 3.10
CA ASP A 38 14.42 15.08 2.85
C ASP A 38 13.54 15.36 1.61
N GLY A 39 12.86 14.33 1.07
CA GLY A 39 11.99 14.44 -0.09
C GLY A 39 10.87 13.38 -0.11
N PRO A 40 10.05 13.33 -1.17
CA PRO A 40 8.88 12.46 -1.26
C PRO A 40 9.24 10.97 -1.41
N PHE A 41 10.49 10.65 -1.73
CA PHE A 41 10.96 9.28 -1.98
C PHE A 41 11.93 8.81 -0.91
N LEU A 42 12.18 7.50 -0.84
CA LEU A 42 13.05 6.88 0.17
C LEU A 42 14.49 7.41 0.14
N LEU A 43 14.99 7.82 -1.02
CA LEU A 43 16.36 8.32 -1.22
C LEU A 43 16.41 9.84 -1.51
N GLY A 44 15.38 10.59 -1.15
CA GLY A 44 15.32 12.04 -1.31
C GLY A 44 14.32 12.49 -2.37
N SER A 45 14.78 13.31 -3.30
CA SER A 45 13.93 14.02 -4.29
C SER A 45 13.62 13.22 -5.54
N ALA A 46 14.43 12.22 -5.89
CA ALA A 46 14.24 11.38 -7.07
C ALA A 46 13.73 9.98 -6.69
N PRO A 47 12.84 9.36 -7.50
CA PRO A 47 12.36 8.01 -7.23
C PRO A 47 13.49 7.00 -7.40
N SER A 48 13.53 6.03 -6.49
CA SER A 48 14.44 4.89 -6.52
C SER A 48 13.68 3.60 -6.81
N TRP A 49 14.41 2.52 -7.10
CA TRP A 49 13.81 1.19 -7.24
C TRP A 49 12.94 0.79 -6.04
N ALA A 50 13.34 1.17 -4.82
CA ALA A 50 12.58 0.84 -3.61
C ALA A 50 11.20 1.52 -3.59
N ASP A 51 11.09 2.74 -4.13
CA ASP A 51 9.81 3.44 -4.22
C ASP A 51 8.85 2.71 -5.16
N PHE A 52 9.35 2.21 -6.30
CA PHE A 52 8.55 1.39 -7.21
C PHE A 52 8.10 0.07 -6.59
N VAL A 53 8.93 -0.57 -5.77
CA VAL A 53 8.52 -1.78 -5.02
C VAL A 53 7.41 -1.47 -4.03
N VAL A 54 7.52 -0.36 -3.29
CA VAL A 54 6.44 0.02 -2.34
C VAL A 54 5.17 0.39 -3.10
N ALA A 55 5.29 1.20 -4.17
CA ALA A 55 4.18 1.63 -4.98
C ALA A 55 3.45 0.45 -5.66
N SER A 56 4.17 -0.58 -6.12
CA SER A 56 3.56 -1.76 -6.73
C SER A 56 2.68 -2.55 -5.75
N HIS A 57 3.08 -2.62 -4.47
CA HIS A 57 2.27 -3.27 -3.43
C HIS A 57 1.03 -2.43 -3.07
N VAL A 58 1.14 -1.10 -3.09
CA VAL A 58 0.01 -0.21 -2.80
C VAL A 58 -1.00 -0.20 -3.95
N ILE A 59 -0.53 -0.01 -5.19
CA ILE A 59 -1.37 0.09 -6.39
C ILE A 59 -2.11 -1.23 -6.68
N LEU A 60 -1.53 -2.37 -6.32
CA LEU A 60 -2.18 -3.68 -6.43
C LEU A 60 -3.55 -3.66 -5.76
N TRP A 61 -3.64 -3.14 -4.53
CA TRP A 61 -4.90 -3.08 -3.79
C TRP A 61 -5.90 -2.11 -4.39
N ARG A 62 -5.43 -0.96 -4.91
CA ARG A 62 -6.25 -0.02 -5.67
C ARG A 62 -6.88 -0.69 -6.90
N ASN A 63 -6.11 -1.49 -7.61
CA ASN A 63 -6.55 -2.12 -8.85
C ASN A 63 -7.43 -3.35 -8.61
N VAL A 64 -7.13 -4.17 -7.59
CA VAL A 64 -7.91 -5.38 -7.25
C VAL A 64 -9.29 -5.04 -6.70
N TRP A 65 -9.41 -4.03 -5.84
CA TRP A 65 -10.69 -3.65 -5.23
C TRP A 65 -11.39 -2.49 -5.95
N GLY A 66 -10.67 -1.70 -6.75
CA GLY A 66 -11.19 -0.45 -7.30
C GLY A 66 -11.16 0.71 -6.30
N GLN A 67 -11.19 1.95 -6.81
CA GLN A 67 -10.97 3.16 -6.02
C GLN A 67 -12.11 3.49 -5.04
N GLU A 68 -13.33 3.02 -5.31
CA GLU A 68 -14.52 3.39 -4.53
C GLU A 68 -14.76 2.53 -3.29
N ILE A 69 -14.01 1.43 -3.15
CA ILE A 69 -14.17 0.47 -2.06
C ILE A 69 -13.50 0.98 -0.77
N LYS A 70 -14.14 0.69 0.37
CA LYS A 70 -13.70 1.08 1.73
C LYS A 70 -12.21 0.81 1.97
N GLN A 71 -11.72 -0.36 1.54
CA GLN A 71 -10.34 -0.78 1.72
C GLN A 71 -9.33 0.17 1.06
N TRP A 72 -9.62 0.67 -0.15
CA TRP A 72 -8.74 1.66 -0.79
C TRP A 72 -8.80 3.00 -0.06
N LYS A 73 -10.00 3.47 0.33
CA LYS A 73 -10.18 4.72 1.11
C LYS A 73 -9.44 4.67 2.47
N ASP A 74 -9.42 3.51 3.10
CA ASP A 74 -8.63 3.27 4.31
C ASP A 74 -7.14 3.42 4.00
N ILE A 75 -6.60 2.64 3.04
CA ILE A 75 -5.18 2.70 2.68
C ILE A 75 -4.78 4.13 2.28
N SER A 76 -5.53 4.76 1.37
CA SER A 76 -5.20 6.09 0.85
C SER A 76 -5.21 7.19 1.92
N SER A 77 -5.94 7.02 3.03
CA SER A 77 -5.98 7.98 4.14
C SER A 77 -4.94 7.71 5.25
N TRP A 78 -4.35 6.52 5.29
CA TRP A 78 -3.40 6.16 6.35
C TRP A 78 -2.10 6.97 6.29
N HIS A 79 -1.51 7.17 7.48
CA HIS A 79 -0.22 7.85 7.66
C HIS A 79 -0.17 9.23 6.98
N GLY A 80 -1.25 10.01 7.12
CA GLY A 80 -1.34 11.35 6.54
C GLY A 80 -1.48 11.36 5.02
N GLY A 81 -2.00 10.29 4.43
CA GLY A 81 -2.21 10.20 2.98
C GLY A 81 -0.98 9.77 2.17
N ARG A 82 0.04 9.21 2.83
CA ARG A 82 1.33 8.88 2.18
C ARG A 82 1.19 8.02 0.94
N TRP A 83 0.34 6.99 1.01
CA TRP A 83 0.27 5.98 -0.04
C TRP A 83 -0.37 6.51 -1.32
N ASP A 84 -1.37 7.38 -1.18
CA ASP A 84 -1.97 8.07 -2.32
C ASP A 84 -0.98 9.07 -2.94
N ALA A 85 -0.31 9.87 -2.11
CA ALA A 85 0.71 10.81 -2.54
C ALA A 85 1.88 10.13 -3.28
N LEU A 86 2.34 8.98 -2.79
CA LEU A 86 3.38 8.19 -3.47
C LEU A 86 2.95 7.75 -4.87
N LEU A 87 1.70 7.29 -5.04
CA LEU A 87 1.18 6.92 -6.35
C LEU A 87 1.02 8.13 -7.26
N GLU A 88 0.63 9.29 -6.74
CA GLU A 88 0.54 10.53 -7.52
C GLU A 88 1.93 10.98 -8.02
N HIS A 89 2.95 10.91 -7.15
CA HIS A 89 4.33 11.22 -7.53
C HIS A 89 4.91 10.25 -8.59
N LEU A 90 4.34 9.05 -8.72
CA LEU A 90 4.77 8.02 -9.66
C LEU A 90 3.79 7.79 -10.81
N LYS A 91 2.78 8.65 -11.00
CA LYS A 91 1.69 8.42 -11.97
C LYS A 91 2.17 8.29 -13.41
N ASP A 92 3.22 9.01 -13.79
CA ASP A 92 3.76 8.98 -15.16
C ASP A 92 4.37 7.62 -15.52
N TYR A 93 4.69 6.80 -14.51
CA TYR A 93 5.20 5.43 -14.68
C TYR A 93 4.11 4.35 -14.63
N GLN A 94 2.83 4.73 -14.51
CA GLN A 94 1.69 3.78 -14.38
C GLN A 94 1.00 3.48 -15.72
N GLN A 95 1.57 3.92 -16.85
CA GLN A 95 0.97 3.69 -18.16
C GLN A 95 0.99 2.19 -18.52
N VAL A 96 -0.18 1.65 -18.87
CA VAL A 96 -0.35 0.30 -19.41
C VAL A 96 -0.64 0.44 -20.90
N VAL A 97 0.12 -0.26 -21.74
CA VAL A 97 -0.04 -0.30 -23.21
C VAL A 97 -0.84 -1.54 -23.60
#